data_AF-A0A2H0TG52-F1
#
_entry.id   AF-A0A2H0TG52-F1
#
_cell.length_a   1.000
_cell.length_b   1.000
_cell.length_c   1.000
_cell.angle_alpha   90.00
_cell.angle_beta   90.00
_cell.angle_gamma   90.00
#
_symmetry.space_group_name_H-M   'P 1'
#
loop_
_entity.id
_entity.type
_entity.pdbx_description
1 polymer ?
#
loop_
_entity_poly.entity_id
_entity_poly.type
_entity_poly.pdbx_seq_one_letter_code
_entity_poly.pdbx_strand_id
1 'polypeptide(L)'
;MISTPENPLSSPEEEISWLEQELRERKKKLGSSAGEKERFNATKEILKEAGESPDEVISENYRLKPEEVEKHTHALADESHHKQIDELLSIAGEHGLLNALKVVRKLNNPHLTDDFHDRLIAEGYLGK
;
A
#
# COMPACT_ATOMS: atom_id res chain seq x y z
N MET A 1 6.01 4.66 12.74
CA MET A 1 7.01 3.91 11.97
C MET A 1 6.71 2.43 12.16
N ILE A 2 6.39 1.76 11.05
CA ILE A 2 6.21 0.32 10.95
C ILE A 2 7.56 -0.38 11.03
N SER A 3 7.55 -1.64 11.49
CA SER A 3 8.76 -2.44 11.62
C SER A 3 9.27 -2.97 10.28
N THR A 4 10.59 -3.09 10.11
CA THR A 4 11.16 -3.82 8.96
C THR A 4 11.01 -5.33 9.19
N PRO A 5 10.57 -6.12 8.21
CA PRO A 5 10.47 -7.57 8.35
C PRO A 5 11.86 -8.23 8.49
N GLU A 6 11.92 -9.40 9.14
CA GLU A 6 13.17 -10.13 9.35
C GLU A 6 13.81 -10.62 8.04
N ASN A 7 12.99 -10.93 7.04
CA ASN A 7 13.42 -11.29 5.70
C ASN A 7 12.71 -10.39 4.68
N PRO A 8 13.36 -10.02 3.55
CA PRO A 8 12.71 -9.26 2.49
C PRO A 8 11.50 -9.99 1.93
N LEU A 9 10.39 -9.28 1.79
CA LEU A 9 9.11 -9.84 1.32
C LEU A 9 9.17 -10.13 -0.19
N SER A 10 8.59 -11.24 -0.61
CA SER A 10 8.74 -11.78 -1.96
C SER A 10 7.43 -12.16 -2.63
N SER A 11 6.29 -11.93 -1.97
CA SER A 11 4.96 -12.13 -2.55
C SER A 11 3.91 -11.16 -1.99
N PRO A 12 2.78 -10.95 -2.68
CA PRO A 12 1.68 -10.13 -2.18
C PRO A 12 1.13 -10.64 -0.84
N GLU A 13 1.07 -11.96 -0.64
CA GLU A 13 0.58 -12.55 0.61
C GLU A 13 1.51 -12.26 1.79
N GLU A 14 2.82 -12.28 1.59
CA GLU A 14 3.81 -11.92 2.61
C GLU A 14 3.66 -10.44 3.01
N GLU A 15 3.45 -9.55 2.04
CA GLU A 15 3.16 -8.14 2.30
C GLU A 15 1.90 -7.94 3.13
N ILE A 16 0.79 -8.55 2.73
CA ILE A 16 -0.47 -8.42 3.46
C ILE A 16 -0.33 -8.99 4.87
N SER A 17 0.32 -10.15 5.04
CA SER A 17 0.55 -10.75 6.35
C SER A 17 1.35 -9.83 7.28
N TRP A 18 2.42 -9.22 6.77
CA TRP A 18 3.24 -8.26 7.52
C TRP A 18 2.48 -6.97 7.83
N LEU A 19 1.78 -6.37 6.87
CA LEU A 19 0.98 -5.16 7.08
C LEU A 19 -0.17 -5.38 8.08
N GLU A 20 -0.82 -6.54 8.01
CA GLU A 20 -1.84 -6.95 8.99
C GLU A 20 -1.25 -7.12 10.39
N GLN A 21 -0.04 -7.64 10.52
CA GLN A 21 0.66 -7.71 11.80
C GLN A 21 0.95 -6.31 12.35
N GLU A 22 1.49 -5.42 11.54
CA GLU A 22 1.74 -4.02 11.94
C GLU A 22 0.45 -3.30 12.33
N LEU A 23 -0.62 -3.52 11.59
CA LEU A 23 -1.94 -2.96 11.88
C LEU A 23 -2.52 -3.52 13.18
N ARG A 24 -2.38 -4.82 13.45
CA ARG A 24 -2.81 -5.43 14.72
C ARG A 24 -2.08 -4.82 15.91
N GLU A 25 -0.77 -4.67 15.82
CA GLU A 25 0.02 -4.04 16.90
C GLU A 25 -0.32 -2.56 17.07
N ARG A 26 -0.60 -1.84 15.98
CA ARG A 26 -1.08 -0.44 16.03
C ARG A 26 -2.45 -0.36 16.72
N LYS A 27 -3.42 -1.19 16.31
CA LYS A 27 -4.77 -1.24 16.89
C LYS A 27 -4.75 -1.65 18.36
N LYS A 28 -3.85 -2.55 18.77
CA LYS A 28 -3.65 -2.93 20.18
C LYS A 28 -3.24 -1.73 21.05
N LYS A 29 -2.39 -0.85 20.53
CA LYS A 29 -1.96 0.39 21.22
C LYS A 29 -3.10 1.41 21.35
N LEU A 30 -4.02 1.45 20.40
CA LEU A 30 -5.22 2.30 20.47
C LEU A 30 -6.24 1.80 21.51
N GLY A 31 -6.20 0.51 21.84
CA GLY A 31 -7.08 -0.11 22.81
C GLY A 31 -8.47 -0.48 22.26
N SER A 32 -9.20 -1.30 23.02
CA SER A 32 -10.47 -1.89 22.57
C SER A 32 -11.61 -0.88 22.39
N SER A 33 -11.52 0.27 23.05
CA SER A 33 -12.49 1.37 22.94
C SER A 33 -12.32 2.24 21.70
N ALA A 34 -11.25 2.02 20.91
CA ALA A 34 -11.01 2.78 19.70
C ALA A 34 -12.16 2.60 18.70
N GLY A 35 -12.75 3.71 18.30
CA GLY A 35 -13.85 3.77 17.35
C GLY A 35 -13.41 3.43 15.92
N GLU A 36 -14.40 3.25 15.04
CA GLU A 36 -14.16 2.91 13.63
C GLU A 36 -13.26 3.93 12.92
N LYS A 37 -13.49 5.22 13.15
CA LYS A 37 -12.67 6.30 12.58
C LYS A 37 -11.20 6.22 13.00
N GLU A 38 -10.93 5.90 14.26
CA GLU A 38 -9.55 5.77 14.76
C GLU A 38 -8.86 4.55 14.14
N ARG A 39 -9.59 3.44 13.99
CA ARG A 39 -9.10 2.23 13.32
C ARG A 39 -8.85 2.47 11.83
N PHE A 40 -9.73 3.21 11.16
CA PHE A 40 -9.59 3.62 9.76
C PHE A 40 -8.33 4.45 9.57
N ASN A 41 -8.15 5.49 10.40
CA ASN A 41 -6.96 6.33 10.37
C ASN A 41 -5.69 5.52 10.63
N ALA A 42 -5.73 4.56 11.55
CA ALA A 42 -4.59 3.67 11.80
C ALA A 42 -4.21 2.85 10.55
N THR A 43 -5.18 2.31 9.83
CA THR A 43 -4.91 1.61 8.56
C THR A 43 -4.31 2.54 7.52
N LYS A 44 -4.84 3.76 7.38
CA LYS A 44 -4.35 4.77 6.44
C LYS A 44 -2.92 5.22 6.75
N GLU A 45 -2.59 5.35 8.04
CA GLU A 45 -1.22 5.62 8.49
C GLU A 45 -0.26 4.48 8.16
N ILE A 46 -0.67 3.22 8.38
CA ILE A 46 0.14 2.05 8.00
C ILE A 46 0.44 2.06 6.49
N LEU A 47 -0.57 2.29 5.64
CA LEU A 47 -0.38 2.38 4.19
C LEU A 47 0.58 3.50 3.79
N LYS A 48 0.44 4.67 4.42
CA LYS A 48 1.32 5.81 4.18
C LYS A 48 2.77 5.50 4.55
N GLU A 49 2.99 4.97 5.76
CA GLU A 49 4.33 4.58 6.26
C GLU A 49 4.95 3.49 5.37
N ALA A 50 4.16 2.50 4.95
CA ALA A 50 4.60 1.42 4.06
C ALA A 50 5.04 1.93 2.69
N GLY A 51 4.40 2.97 2.18
CA GLY A 51 4.76 3.61 0.93
C GLY A 51 6.03 4.46 0.97
N GLU A 52 6.62 4.77 2.13
CA GLU A 52 7.79 5.66 2.22
C GLU A 52 9.08 5.02 1.73
N SER A 53 9.36 3.78 2.16
CA SER A 53 10.53 3.01 1.73
C SER A 53 10.18 1.56 1.35
N PRO A 54 9.33 1.32 0.34
CA PRO A 54 8.89 -0.04 0.00
C PRO A 54 10.07 -0.96 -0.38
N ASP A 55 11.09 -0.39 -1.01
CA ASP A 55 12.27 -1.08 -1.51
C ASP A 55 13.24 -1.56 -0.42
N GLU A 56 13.10 -1.09 0.81
CA GLU A 56 13.82 -1.61 1.98
C GLU A 56 13.15 -2.87 2.56
N VAL A 57 11.89 -3.11 2.18
CA VAL A 57 11.03 -4.15 2.75
C VAL A 57 10.87 -5.33 1.79
N ILE A 58 10.78 -5.08 0.48
CA ILE A 58 10.60 -6.11 -0.54
C ILE A 58 11.92 -6.58 -1.15
N SER A 59 11.97 -7.85 -1.54
CA SER A 59 13.12 -8.47 -2.19
C SER A 59 13.37 -7.92 -3.59
N GLU A 60 14.63 -7.89 -4.01
CA GLU A 60 15.05 -7.35 -5.31
C GLU A 60 14.44 -8.09 -6.51
N ASN A 61 14.20 -9.39 -6.40
CA ASN A 61 13.61 -10.20 -7.47
C ASN A 61 12.09 -10.02 -7.61
N TYR A 62 11.46 -9.38 -6.63
CA TYR A 62 10.01 -9.19 -6.57
C TYR A 62 9.60 -7.71 -6.76
N ARG A 63 10.49 -6.76 -6.42
CA ARG A 63 10.22 -5.33 -6.67
C ARG A 63 10.12 -5.04 -8.16
N LEU A 64 9.16 -4.20 -8.53
CA LEU A 64 9.12 -3.60 -9.86
C LEU A 64 10.40 -2.77 -10.08
N LYS A 65 11.05 -3.02 -11.22
CA LYS A 65 12.23 -2.26 -11.64
C LYS A 65 11.84 -0.82 -11.95
N PRO A 66 12.80 0.13 -11.88
CA PRO A 66 12.52 1.54 -12.18
C PRO A 66 11.80 1.75 -13.53
N GLU A 67 12.19 1.01 -14.57
CA GLU A 67 11.57 1.06 -15.90
C GLU A 67 10.12 0.58 -15.91
N GLU A 68 9.79 -0.45 -15.13
CA GLU A 68 8.43 -0.98 -15.02
C GLU A 68 7.55 0.01 -14.27
N VAL A 69 8.05 0.58 -13.17
CA VAL A 69 7.34 1.64 -12.44
C VAL A 69 7.08 2.82 -13.37
N GLU A 70 8.06 3.25 -14.18
CA GLU A 70 7.86 4.32 -15.17
C GLU A 70 6.82 3.99 -16.22
N LYS A 71 6.83 2.76 -16.74
CA LYS A 71 5.83 2.30 -17.70
C LYS A 71 4.42 2.37 -17.11
N HIS A 72 4.21 1.89 -15.88
CA HIS A 72 2.91 1.99 -15.22
C HIS A 72 2.50 3.44 -14.96
N THR A 73 3.42 4.27 -14.42
CA THR A 73 3.15 5.69 -14.20
C THR A 73 2.78 6.41 -15.49
N HIS A 74 3.50 6.16 -16.60
CA HIS A 74 3.22 6.79 -17.88
C HIS A 74 1.87 6.33 -18.45
N ALA A 75 1.56 5.03 -18.37
CA ALA A 75 0.27 4.50 -18.80
C ALA A 75 -0.90 5.10 -18.01
N LEU A 76 -0.68 5.41 -16.73
CA LEU A 76 -1.69 5.98 -15.84
C LEU A 76 -1.84 7.49 -15.95
N ALA A 77 -0.82 8.22 -16.40
CA ALA A 77 -0.77 9.68 -16.29
C ALA A 77 -1.94 10.40 -17.00
N ASP A 78 -2.37 9.89 -18.16
CA ASP A 78 -3.44 10.47 -18.97
C ASP A 78 -4.81 9.81 -18.76
N GLU A 79 -4.89 8.84 -17.83
CA GLU A 79 -6.13 8.13 -17.54
C GLU A 79 -7.04 8.89 -16.59
N SER A 80 -8.34 8.57 -16.64
CA SER A 80 -9.29 9.15 -15.68
C SER A 80 -9.00 8.67 -14.26
N HIS A 81 -9.33 9.51 -13.26
CA HIS A 81 -9.07 9.23 -11.85
C HIS A 81 -9.59 7.86 -11.39
N HIS A 82 -10.81 7.48 -11.80
CA HIS A 82 -11.39 6.17 -11.49
C HIS A 82 -10.56 5.02 -12.08
N LYS A 83 -10.14 5.16 -13.34
CA LYS A 83 -9.34 4.15 -14.03
C LYS A 83 -7.93 4.05 -13.45
N GLN A 84 -7.36 5.17 -12.99
CA GLN A 84 -6.10 5.16 -12.24
C GLN A 84 -6.21 4.31 -10.98
N ILE A 85 -7.28 4.50 -10.20
CA ILE A 85 -7.52 3.71 -8.98
C ILE A 85 -7.70 2.23 -9.30
N ASP A 86 -8.49 1.88 -10.31
CA ASP A 86 -8.74 0.47 -10.67
C ASP A 86 -7.46 -0.24 -11.13
N GLU A 87 -6.64 0.42 -11.94
CA GLU A 87 -5.35 -0.13 -12.38
C GLU A 87 -4.37 -0.25 -11.20
N LEU A 88 -4.34 0.71 -10.27
CA LEU A 88 -3.52 0.60 -9.06
C LEU A 88 -3.94 -0.58 -8.18
N LEU A 89 -5.24 -0.90 -8.11
CA LEU A 89 -5.73 -2.13 -7.47
C LEU A 89 -5.29 -3.39 -8.23
N SER A 90 -5.28 -3.36 -9.56
CA SER A 90 -4.76 -4.46 -10.38
C SER A 90 -3.28 -4.70 -10.10
N ILE A 91 -2.47 -3.63 -10.08
CA ILE A 91 -1.05 -3.69 -9.72
C ILE A 91 -0.88 -4.24 -8.30
N ALA A 92 -1.71 -3.81 -7.34
CA ALA A 92 -1.66 -4.31 -5.97
C ALA A 92 -1.94 -5.81 -5.88
N GLY A 93 -2.88 -6.33 -6.68
CA GLY A 93 -3.20 -7.75 -6.74
C GLY A 93 -2.14 -8.59 -7.46
N GLU A 94 -1.55 -8.08 -8.53
CA GLU A 94 -0.61 -8.82 -9.39
C GLU A 94 0.85 -8.73 -8.90
N HIS A 95 1.25 -7.56 -8.42
CA HIS A 95 2.63 -7.22 -8.07
C HIS A 95 2.80 -6.86 -6.60
N GLY A 96 1.73 -6.87 -5.80
CA GLY A 96 1.77 -6.50 -4.40
C GLY A 96 1.50 -5.02 -4.14
N LEU A 97 1.02 -4.78 -2.93
CA LEU A 97 0.58 -3.47 -2.47
C LEU A 97 1.74 -2.47 -2.37
N LEU A 98 2.92 -2.91 -1.93
CA LEU A 98 4.12 -2.08 -1.83
C LEU A 98 4.59 -1.59 -3.19
N ASN A 99 4.51 -2.45 -4.23
CA ASN A 99 4.79 -2.04 -5.60
C ASN A 99 3.74 -1.05 -6.13
N ALA A 100 2.45 -1.26 -5.86
CA ALA A 100 1.40 -0.30 -6.23
C ALA A 100 1.57 1.06 -5.54
N LEU A 101 1.96 1.07 -4.26
CA LEU A 101 2.26 2.29 -3.49
C LEU A 101 3.45 3.06 -4.07
N LYS A 102 4.46 2.38 -4.62
CA LYS A 102 5.55 3.04 -5.37
C LYS A 102 5.02 3.75 -6.61
N VAL A 103 4.15 3.08 -7.38
CA VAL A 103 3.58 3.62 -8.63
C VAL A 103 2.72 4.85 -8.36
N VAL A 104 1.78 4.78 -7.40
CA VAL A 104 0.89 5.92 -7.10
C VAL A 104 1.67 7.13 -6.58
N ARG A 105 2.72 6.92 -5.78
CA ARG A 105 3.58 8.01 -5.31
C ARG A 105 4.35 8.68 -6.45
N LYS A 106 4.77 7.91 -7.47
CA LYS A 106 5.47 8.46 -8.64
C LYS A 106 4.55 9.30 -9.55
N LEU A 107 3.23 9.12 -9.49
CA LEU A 107 2.26 10.00 -10.15
C LEU A 107 2.21 11.41 -9.54
N ASN A 108 2.84 11.65 -8.38
CA ASN A 108 2.94 12.95 -7.71
C ASN A 108 1.57 13.65 -7.51
N ASN A 109 0.52 12.86 -7.28
CA ASN A 109 -0.83 13.34 -7.01
C ASN A 109 -1.27 12.90 -5.59
N PRO A 110 -1.19 13.78 -4.58
CA PRO A 110 -1.55 13.44 -3.21
C PRO A 110 -3.00 13.03 -3.04
N HIS A 111 -3.94 13.63 -3.79
CA HIS A 111 -5.35 13.26 -3.74
C HIS A 111 -5.58 11.85 -4.28
N LEU A 112 -4.93 11.49 -5.38
CA LEU A 112 -4.99 10.13 -5.92
C LEU A 112 -4.41 9.11 -4.93
N THR A 113 -3.30 9.43 -4.27
CA THR A 113 -2.70 8.57 -3.24
C THR A 113 -3.66 8.36 -2.07
N ASP A 114 -4.30 9.44 -1.61
CA ASP A 114 -5.27 9.41 -0.52
C ASP A 114 -6.51 8.57 -0.86
N ASP A 115 -7.07 8.78 -2.06
CA ASP A 115 -8.23 8.02 -2.56
C ASP A 115 -7.88 6.55 -2.80
N PHE A 116 -6.66 6.26 -3.25
CA PHE A 116 -6.18 4.88 -3.39
C PHE A 116 -6.10 4.18 -2.02
N HIS A 117 -5.61 4.85 -0.98
CA HIS A 117 -5.64 4.30 0.38
C HIS A 117 -7.07 4.03 0.86
N ASP A 118 -8.00 4.97 0.63
CA ASP A 118 -9.39 4.80 1.00
C ASP A 118 -10.03 3.62 0.25
N ARG A 119 -9.70 3.46 -1.03
CA ARG A 119 -10.14 2.34 -1.87
C ARG A 119 -9.63 1.00 -1.35
N LEU A 120 -8.35 0.91 -0.97
CA LEU A 120 -7.75 -0.31 -0.40
C LEU A 120 -8.46 -0.74 0.89
N ILE A 121 -8.77 0.22 1.76
CA ILE A 121 -9.50 -0.06 3.00
C ILE A 121 -10.91 -0.52 2.69
N ALA A 122 -11.60 0.12 1.74
CA ALA A 122 -12.96 -0.24 1.34
C ALA A 122 -13.06 -1.65 0.71
N GLU A 123 -12.06 -2.09 -0.06
CA GLU A 123 -11.97 -3.46 -0.59
C GLU A 123 -11.51 -4.48 0.48
N GLY A 124 -11.17 -4.01 1.68
CA GLY A 124 -10.70 -4.84 2.76
C GLY A 124 -9.30 -5.43 2.51
N TYR A 125 -8.41 -4.75 1.79
CA TYR A 125 -7.02 -5.22 1.65
C TYR A 125 -6.33 -5.39 3.00
N LEU A 126 -6.68 -4.55 3.99
CA LEU A 126 -6.16 -4.59 5.34
C LEU A 126 -7.27 -4.40 6.37
N GLY A 127 -7.15 -5.09 7.50
CA GLY A 127 -7.99 -4.92 8.68
C GLY A 127 -9.37 -5.53 8.56
N LYS A 128 -9.52 -6.62 7.80
CA LYS A 128 -10.71 -7.48 7.82
C LYS A 128 -11.06 -8.01 9.21
#